data_AF-V7B7P0-F1
#
_entry.id   AF-V7B7P0-F1
#
_cell.length_a   1.000
_cell.length_b   1.000
_cell.length_c   1.000
_cell.angle_alpha   90.00
_cell.angle_beta   90.00
_cell.angle_gamma   90.00
#
_symmetry.space_group_name_H-M   'P 1'
#
loop_
_entity.id
_entity.type
_entity.pdbx_description
1 polymer ?
#
loop_
_entity_poly.entity_id
_entity_poly.type
_entity_poly.pdbx_seq_one_letter_code
_entity_poly.pdbx_strand_id
1 'polypeptide(L)'
;MPGFRAKIRIGILIIVVVGICLAALYGLLKPISNGCIMTYMYPTYIPISSSESISPVKYGLYLYHEGWKKIDFKEHLKKLSGVPVLFIPGNGGSFKQVRSLAAESDRAYQNGPLERSFYQEASLRAEEGGVDINLSGFQLPSQYTSRLDWFAVDLEGEHSAMDGAILEEHTEYVVYAIHKVSTREGIRVLRGEPTVSRTSASLQDEGQGFFLECKELVKEYDFQNKILKEIEKVLYSRNLGLTLTRR
;
A
#
# COMPACT_ATOMS: atom_id res chain seq x y z
N MET A 1 -57.41 -49.91 23.95
CA MET A 1 -57.36 -49.56 22.52
C MET A 1 -55.93 -49.21 22.10
N PRO A 2 -55.14 -50.17 21.60
CA PRO A 2 -53.70 -50.00 21.30
C PRO A 2 -53.40 -49.08 20.10
N GLY A 3 -54.36 -48.83 19.21
CA GLY A 3 -54.16 -48.03 18.00
C GLY A 3 -54.04 -46.51 18.22
N PHE A 4 -54.53 -45.96 19.35
CA PHE A 4 -54.52 -44.52 19.58
C PHE A 4 -53.11 -43.99 19.91
N ARG A 5 -52.36 -44.73 20.73
CA ARG A 5 -50.95 -44.39 21.07
C ARG A 5 -50.02 -44.48 19.86
N ALA A 6 -50.28 -45.42 18.95
CA ALA A 6 -49.52 -45.56 17.71
C ALA A 6 -49.73 -44.36 16.77
N LYS A 7 -50.99 -43.90 16.62
CA LYS A 7 -51.31 -42.71 15.80
C LYS A 7 -50.66 -41.43 16.33
N ILE A 8 -50.60 -41.25 17.65
CA ILE A 8 -49.91 -40.11 18.27
C ILE A 8 -48.40 -40.17 18.01
N ARG A 9 -47.76 -41.35 18.13
CA ARG A 9 -46.32 -41.51 17.84
C ARG A 9 -45.98 -41.22 16.38
N ILE A 10 -46.83 -41.64 15.45
CA ILE A 10 -46.68 -41.34 14.02
C ILE A 10 -46.82 -39.84 13.77
N GLY A 11 -47.80 -39.18 14.41
CA GLY A 11 -47.96 -37.72 14.31
C GLY A 11 -46.73 -36.95 14.80
N ILE A 12 -46.13 -37.38 15.91
CA ILE A 12 -44.89 -36.76 16.45
C ILE A 12 -43.72 -36.95 15.48
N LEU A 13 -43.54 -38.14 14.91
CA LEU A 13 -42.47 -38.40 13.93
C LEU A 13 -42.60 -37.49 12.70
N ILE A 14 -43.81 -37.31 12.19
CA ILE A 14 -44.05 -36.42 11.04
C ILE A 14 -43.66 -34.98 11.37
N ILE A 15 -44.04 -34.49 12.55
CA ILE A 15 -43.69 -33.12 12.99
C ILE A 15 -42.18 -32.94 13.11
N VAL A 16 -41.46 -33.92 13.67
CA VAL A 16 -40.00 -33.87 13.80
C VAL A 16 -39.32 -33.86 12.43
N VAL A 17 -39.76 -34.72 11.51
CA VAL A 17 -39.20 -34.77 10.15
C VAL A 17 -39.46 -33.45 9.41
N VAL A 18 -40.67 -32.91 9.50
CA VAL A 18 -41.01 -31.61 8.89
C VAL A 18 -40.16 -30.49 9.51
N GLY A 19 -39.95 -30.49 10.82
CA GLY A 19 -39.09 -29.52 11.50
C GLY A 19 -37.63 -29.57 11.02
N ILE A 20 -37.07 -30.78 10.87
CA ILE A 20 -35.70 -30.96 10.34
C ILE A 20 -35.61 -30.51 8.88
N CYS A 21 -36.60 -30.86 8.04
CA CYS A 21 -36.64 -30.43 6.65
C CYS A 21 -36.73 -28.90 6.53
N LEU A 22 -37.54 -28.24 7.35
CA LEU A 22 -37.65 -26.77 7.37
C LEU A 22 -36.35 -26.11 7.84
N ALA A 23 -35.68 -26.66 8.86
CA ALA A 23 -34.40 -26.14 9.33
C ALA A 23 -33.29 -26.31 8.28
N ALA A 24 -33.23 -27.48 7.62
CA ALA A 24 -32.29 -27.73 6.53
C ALA A 24 -32.54 -26.82 5.33
N LEU A 25 -33.81 -26.63 4.96
CA LEU A 25 -34.21 -25.72 3.89
C LEU A 25 -33.88 -24.27 4.24
N TYR A 26 -34.09 -23.84 5.48
CA TYR A 26 -33.69 -22.51 5.95
C TYR A 26 -32.17 -22.32 5.91
N GLY A 27 -31.38 -23.35 6.26
CA GLY A 27 -29.92 -23.33 6.14
C GLY A 27 -29.42 -23.22 4.68
N LEU A 28 -30.09 -23.89 3.75
CA LEU A 28 -29.80 -23.83 2.31
C LEU A 28 -30.22 -22.49 1.68
N LEU A 29 -31.31 -21.90 2.15
CA LEU A 29 -31.85 -20.64 1.64
C LEU A 29 -31.27 -19.41 2.33
N LYS A 30 -30.55 -19.56 3.44
CA LYS A 30 -29.92 -18.43 4.13
C LYS A 30 -28.88 -17.81 3.19
N PRO A 31 -29.10 -16.58 2.70
CA PRO A 31 -28.14 -15.95 1.83
C PRO A 31 -26.83 -15.75 2.60
N ILE A 32 -25.71 -16.16 2.00
CA ILE A 32 -24.40 -15.77 2.48
C ILE A 32 -24.36 -14.25 2.39
N SER A 33 -24.10 -13.56 3.50
CA SER A 33 -23.89 -12.12 3.48
C SER A 33 -22.71 -11.83 2.54
N ASN A 34 -22.95 -11.05 1.49
CA ASN A 34 -21.86 -10.56 0.64
C ASN A 34 -21.02 -9.60 1.48
N GLY A 35 -19.89 -10.11 1.96
CA GLY A 35 -18.89 -9.27 2.62
C GLY A 35 -18.14 -8.35 1.67
N CYS A 36 -18.21 -8.65 0.38
CA CYS A 36 -17.64 -7.81 -0.66
C CYS A 36 -18.37 -6.47 -0.73
N ILE A 37 -17.90 -5.49 0.03
CA ILE A 37 -18.28 -4.09 -0.10
C ILE A 37 -17.36 -3.47 -1.15
N MET A 38 -17.96 -2.71 -2.07
CA MET A 38 -17.21 -2.02 -3.11
C MET A 38 -16.33 -0.92 -2.50
N THR A 39 -15.02 -1.02 -2.68
CA THR A 39 -14.07 0.05 -2.37
C THR A 39 -13.94 0.98 -3.57
N TYR A 40 -14.38 2.23 -3.43
CA TYR A 40 -14.19 3.27 -4.42
C TYR A 40 -12.93 4.08 -4.10
N MET A 41 -12.18 4.45 -5.13
CA MET A 41 -11.00 5.30 -5.02
C MET A 41 -10.95 6.27 -6.19
N TYR A 42 -10.46 7.48 -5.93
CA TYR A 42 -10.38 8.61 -6.86
C TYR A 42 -8.91 9.03 -6.99
N PRO A 43 -8.09 8.24 -7.72
CA PRO A 43 -6.67 8.47 -7.81
C PRO A 43 -6.36 9.68 -8.69
N THR A 44 -5.60 10.63 -8.16
CA THR A 44 -5.02 11.75 -8.90
C THR A 44 -3.50 11.65 -8.84
N TYR A 45 -2.84 11.71 -10.00
CA TYR A 45 -1.38 11.67 -10.09
C TYR A 45 -0.83 13.04 -10.43
N ILE A 46 -0.07 13.61 -9.51
CA ILE A 46 0.52 14.94 -9.63
C ILE A 46 1.93 14.78 -10.18
N PRO A 47 2.23 15.23 -11.42
CA PRO A 47 3.56 15.09 -11.98
C PRO A 47 4.56 15.97 -11.25
N ILE A 48 5.73 15.39 -10.94
CA ILE A 48 6.85 16.09 -10.33
C ILE A 48 7.84 16.45 -11.43
N SER A 49 7.96 17.75 -11.73
CA SER A 49 8.84 18.24 -12.79
C SER A 49 10.30 17.86 -12.53
N SER A 50 10.94 17.17 -13.47
CA SER A 50 12.40 17.05 -13.47
C SER A 50 13.01 18.35 -14.00
N SER A 51 13.55 19.17 -13.10
CA SER A 51 14.31 20.37 -13.48
C SER A 51 15.78 20.05 -13.74
N GLU A 52 16.21 18.81 -13.54
CA GLU A 52 17.61 18.39 -13.71
C GLU A 52 17.77 17.63 -15.02
N SER A 53 18.76 18.05 -15.82
CA SER A 53 19.15 17.45 -17.10
C SER A 53 19.72 16.03 -16.99
N ILE A 54 19.68 15.43 -15.79
CA ILE A 54 20.30 14.14 -15.45
C ILE A 54 19.26 13.00 -15.48
N SER A 55 17.96 13.30 -15.32
CA SER A 55 16.94 12.25 -15.43
C SER A 55 16.67 11.92 -16.90
N PRO A 56 16.57 10.63 -17.28
CA PRO A 56 16.00 10.26 -18.56
C PRO A 56 14.62 10.91 -18.71
N VAL A 57 14.42 11.68 -19.78
CA VAL A 57 13.12 12.31 -20.11
C VAL A 57 12.00 11.27 -20.23
N LYS A 58 12.38 10.00 -20.38
CA LYS A 58 11.56 8.82 -20.52
C LYS A 58 10.76 8.45 -19.27
N TYR A 59 11.30 8.64 -18.06
CA TYR A 59 10.67 8.16 -16.83
C TYR A 59 10.03 9.29 -16.02
N GLY A 60 8.94 8.95 -15.33
CA GLY A 60 8.10 9.89 -14.59
C GLY A 60 8.14 9.69 -13.08
N LEU A 61 7.98 10.78 -12.32
CA LEU A 61 7.78 10.73 -10.88
C LEU A 61 6.48 11.44 -10.56
N TYR A 62 5.60 10.76 -9.83
CA TYR A 62 4.27 11.25 -9.51
C TYR A 62 4.03 11.23 -8.00
N LEU A 63 3.36 12.25 -7.48
CA LEU A 63 2.75 12.21 -6.15
C LEU A 63 1.31 11.74 -6.28
N TYR A 64 0.95 10.70 -5.54
CA TYR A 64 -0.43 10.21 -5.45
C TYR A 64 -1.26 11.11 -4.52
N HIS A 65 -2.45 11.45 -4.97
CA HIS A 65 -3.46 12.15 -4.18
C HIS A 65 -4.81 11.45 -4.30
N GLU A 66 -5.41 11.12 -3.16
CA GLU A 66 -6.78 10.60 -3.10
C GLU A 66 -7.78 11.77 -3.06
N GLY A 67 -8.71 11.80 -4.01
CA GLY A 67 -9.81 12.76 -3.98
C GLY A 67 -10.37 13.12 -5.35
N TRP A 68 -11.65 13.49 -5.36
CA TRP A 68 -12.39 13.93 -6.55
C TRP A 68 -12.32 15.45 -6.78
N LYS A 69 -11.80 16.20 -5.81
CA LYS A 69 -11.71 17.67 -5.90
C LYS A 69 -10.57 18.06 -6.82
N LYS A 70 -10.83 19.03 -7.70
CA LYS A 70 -9.77 19.65 -8.51
C LYS A 70 -8.79 20.35 -7.57
N ILE A 71 -7.53 19.95 -7.65
CA ILE A 71 -6.43 20.53 -6.86
C ILE A 71 -5.48 21.31 -7.76
N ASP A 72 -4.90 22.37 -7.22
CA ASP A 72 -3.71 22.99 -7.82
C ASP A 72 -2.49 22.19 -7.37
N PHE A 73 -1.78 21.64 -8.36
CA PHE A 73 -0.62 20.79 -8.14
C PHE A 73 0.50 21.50 -7.37
N LYS A 74 0.77 22.77 -7.67
CA LYS A 74 1.85 23.53 -6.99
C LYS A 74 1.52 23.80 -5.54
N GLU A 75 0.27 24.19 -5.28
CA GLU A 75 -0.21 24.41 -3.90
C GLU A 75 -0.30 23.10 -3.10
N HIS A 76 -0.62 21.98 -3.75
CA HIS A 76 -0.65 20.68 -3.07
C HIS A 76 0.76 20.24 -2.66
N LEU A 77 1.74 20.40 -3.55
CA LEU A 77 3.14 20.07 -3.24
C LEU A 77 3.68 20.91 -2.07
N LYS A 78 3.30 22.20 -1.96
CA LYS A 78 3.64 23.06 -0.81
C LYS A 78 3.18 22.53 0.54
N LYS A 79 2.08 21.77 0.56
CA LYS A 79 1.41 21.26 1.77
C LYS A 79 1.86 19.85 2.17
N LEU A 80 2.87 19.30 1.51
CA LEU A 80 3.50 18.05 1.88
C LEU A 80 4.00 18.12 3.34
N SER A 81 3.56 17.18 4.15
CA SER A 81 3.82 17.14 5.60
C SER A 81 3.80 15.72 6.17
N GLY A 82 3.51 14.72 5.34
CA GLY A 82 3.52 13.31 5.71
C GLY A 82 4.91 12.69 5.62
N VAL A 83 4.97 11.41 5.97
CA VAL A 83 6.14 10.56 5.77
C VAL A 83 6.21 10.21 4.28
N PRO A 84 7.32 10.50 3.57
CA PRO A 84 7.44 10.17 2.16
C PRO A 84 7.58 8.66 1.97
N VAL A 85 6.80 8.09 1.07
CA VAL A 85 6.89 6.68 0.68
C VAL A 85 7.07 6.59 -0.82
N LEU A 86 8.10 5.88 -1.29
CA LEU A 86 8.36 5.70 -2.72
C LEU A 86 7.91 4.31 -3.17
N PHE A 87 6.96 4.29 -4.11
CA PHE A 87 6.50 3.08 -4.79
C PHE A 87 7.30 2.86 -6.08
N ILE A 88 7.87 1.66 -6.20
CA ILE A 88 8.61 1.20 -7.37
C ILE A 88 7.81 0.04 -7.98
N PRO A 89 7.33 0.15 -9.23
CA PRO A 89 6.58 -0.92 -9.87
C PRO A 89 7.47 -2.13 -10.14
N GLY A 90 6.83 -3.31 -10.25
CA GLY A 90 7.51 -4.52 -10.69
C GLY A 90 7.89 -4.49 -12.17
N ASN A 91 8.53 -5.55 -12.65
CA ASN A 91 8.86 -5.75 -14.07
C ASN A 91 7.61 -5.65 -14.96
N GLY A 92 7.63 -4.76 -15.97
CA GLY A 92 6.44 -4.50 -16.79
C GLY A 92 5.26 -3.88 -16.04
N GLY A 93 5.48 -3.45 -14.80
CA GLY A 93 4.46 -2.92 -13.91
C GLY A 93 4.19 -1.44 -14.15
N SER A 94 2.99 -1.01 -13.77
CA SER A 94 2.62 0.41 -13.80
C SER A 94 2.69 1.01 -12.41
N PHE A 95 3.19 2.24 -12.32
CA PHE A 95 3.13 3.07 -11.11
C PHE A 95 1.72 3.19 -10.53
N LYS A 96 0.68 3.02 -11.36
CA LYS A 96 -0.73 3.09 -10.95
C LYS A 96 -1.18 1.96 -10.03
N GLN A 97 -0.37 0.90 -9.88
CA GLN A 97 -0.62 -0.19 -8.93
C GLN A 97 -0.66 0.29 -7.47
N VAL A 98 0.04 1.39 -7.15
CA VAL A 98 0.04 1.99 -5.81
C VAL A 98 -1.33 2.42 -5.31
N ARG A 99 -2.31 2.62 -6.22
CA ARG A 99 -3.61 3.26 -5.93
C ARG A 99 -4.35 2.64 -4.75
N SER A 100 -4.40 1.32 -4.66
CA SER A 100 -5.11 0.64 -3.58
C SER A 100 -4.44 0.88 -2.24
N LEU A 101 -3.11 0.75 -2.19
CA LEU A 101 -2.34 0.94 -0.96
C LEU A 101 -2.39 2.39 -0.48
N ALA A 102 -2.23 3.34 -1.41
CA ALA A 102 -2.26 4.76 -1.09
C ALA A 102 -3.65 5.21 -0.62
N ALA A 103 -4.72 4.82 -1.33
CA ALA A 103 -6.09 5.14 -0.95
C ALA A 103 -6.46 4.59 0.44
N GLU A 104 -6.05 3.35 0.74
CA GLU A 104 -6.30 2.72 2.04
C GLU A 104 -5.53 3.41 3.17
N SER A 105 -4.27 3.77 2.94
CA SER A 105 -3.48 4.50 3.93
C SER A 105 -4.02 5.90 4.23
N ASP A 106 -4.51 6.61 3.19
CA ASP A 106 -5.09 7.93 3.34
C ASP A 106 -6.45 7.86 4.06
N ARG A 107 -7.28 6.84 3.75
CA ARG A 107 -8.53 6.57 4.48
C ARG A 107 -8.27 6.29 5.96
N ALA A 108 -7.27 5.48 6.26
CA ALA A 108 -6.91 5.12 7.62
C ALA A 108 -6.31 6.30 8.42
N TYR A 109 -5.70 7.28 7.74
CA TYR A 109 -5.24 8.53 8.36
C TYR A 109 -6.39 9.51 8.61
N GLN A 110 -7.32 9.66 7.66
CA GLN A 110 -8.43 10.63 7.73
C GLN A 110 -9.56 10.25 8.70
N ASN A 111 -9.42 9.17 9.49
CA ASN A 111 -10.48 8.60 10.33
C ASN A 111 -11.74 8.26 9.53
N GLY A 112 -11.59 7.77 8.30
CA GLY A 112 -12.71 7.13 7.60
C GLY A 112 -13.30 6.03 8.48
N PRO A 113 -14.61 5.74 8.44
CA PRO A 113 -15.18 4.66 9.23
C PRO A 113 -14.36 3.39 9.03
N LEU A 114 -13.72 2.91 10.11
CA LEU A 114 -13.17 1.56 10.13
C LEU A 114 -14.36 0.61 10.20
N GLU A 115 -14.97 0.31 9.05
CA GLU A 115 -15.99 -0.72 8.99
C GLU A 115 -15.31 -2.04 9.38
N ARG A 116 -15.53 -2.48 10.63
CA ARG A 116 -14.96 -3.71 11.16
C ARG A 116 -15.27 -4.93 10.28
N SER A 117 -16.35 -4.88 9.50
CA SER A 117 -16.71 -5.92 8.52
C SER A 117 -15.63 -6.14 7.46
N PHE A 118 -14.98 -5.08 6.93
CA PHE A 118 -13.96 -5.22 5.88
C PHE A 118 -12.78 -6.11 6.27
N TYR A 119 -12.32 -6.02 7.52
CA TYR A 119 -11.16 -6.78 8.01
C TYR A 119 -11.57 -8.14 8.58
N GLN A 120 -12.79 -8.25 9.12
CA GLN A 120 -13.31 -9.49 9.70
C GLN A 120 -13.66 -10.55 8.64
N GLU A 121 -13.86 -10.16 7.38
CA GLU A 121 -14.11 -11.09 6.28
C GLU A 121 -12.83 -11.65 5.64
N ALA A 122 -11.71 -10.93 5.78
CA ALA A 122 -10.40 -11.43 5.35
C ALA A 122 -9.81 -12.47 6.32
N SER A 123 -10.31 -12.54 7.56
CA SER A 123 -10.04 -13.70 8.42
C SER A 123 -10.82 -14.89 7.88
N LEU A 124 -10.07 -15.80 7.25
CA LEU A 124 -10.51 -17.13 6.83
C LEU A 124 -11.52 -17.70 7.83
N ARG A 125 -12.65 -18.21 7.32
CA ARG A 125 -13.58 -19.03 8.10
C ARG A 125 -12.77 -20.03 8.91
N ALA A 126 -12.85 -19.92 10.23
CA ALA A 126 -12.39 -20.94 11.17
C ALA A 126 -13.29 -22.17 11.02
N GLU A 127 -13.20 -22.84 9.88
CA GLU A 127 -13.67 -24.21 9.69
C GLU A 127 -12.54 -25.00 9.05
N GLU A 128 -11.41 -25.07 9.75
CA GLU A 128 -10.49 -26.21 9.73
C GLU A 128 -9.40 -26.00 10.81
N GLY A 129 -9.69 -26.43 12.04
CA GLY A 129 -8.69 -26.82 13.05
C GLY A 129 -7.71 -25.76 13.60
N GLY A 130 -7.90 -24.47 13.35
CA GLY A 130 -7.03 -23.40 13.86
C GLY A 130 -7.53 -22.82 15.18
N VAL A 131 -6.62 -22.70 16.16
CA VAL A 131 -6.81 -22.07 17.47
C VAL A 131 -7.66 -20.80 17.38
N ASP A 132 -8.72 -20.70 18.20
CA ASP A 132 -9.57 -19.51 18.34
C ASP A 132 -8.73 -18.31 18.81
N ILE A 133 -8.12 -17.59 17.89
CA ILE A 133 -7.49 -16.30 18.20
C ILE A 133 -8.65 -15.32 18.42
N ASN A 134 -9.00 -15.12 19.68
CA ASN A 134 -10.07 -14.22 20.11
C ASN A 134 -9.67 -12.76 19.74
N LEU A 135 -9.97 -12.34 18.51
CA LEU A 135 -9.66 -11.02 17.95
C LEU A 135 -10.51 -9.88 18.57
N SER A 136 -11.31 -10.19 19.59
CA SER A 136 -12.04 -9.21 20.41
C SER A 136 -11.10 -8.34 21.27
N GLY A 137 -9.83 -8.74 21.44
CA GLY A 137 -8.85 -8.04 22.26
C GLY A 137 -7.88 -7.11 21.51
N PHE A 138 -7.84 -7.12 20.18
CA PHE A 138 -6.99 -6.19 19.44
C PHE A 138 -7.70 -4.84 19.31
N GLN A 139 -7.43 -3.92 20.24
CA GLN A 139 -7.62 -2.50 20.02
C GLN A 139 -6.66 -2.06 18.91
N LEU A 140 -7.06 -2.23 17.64
CA LEU A 140 -6.36 -1.57 16.55
C LEU A 140 -6.45 -0.07 16.83
N PRO A 141 -5.33 0.65 16.98
CA PRO A 141 -5.38 2.10 17.05
C PRO A 141 -6.07 2.57 15.77
N SER A 142 -7.21 3.24 15.93
CA SER A 142 -8.12 3.55 14.84
C SER A 142 -7.57 4.60 13.86
N GLN A 143 -6.33 5.03 14.08
CA GLN A 143 -5.73 6.19 13.42
C GLN A 143 -4.22 6.01 13.33
N TYR A 144 -3.69 6.14 12.12
CA TYR A 144 -2.25 6.34 11.94
C TYR A 144 -1.86 7.74 12.39
N THR A 145 -0.79 7.86 13.18
CA THR A 145 -0.33 9.15 13.72
C THR A 145 0.19 10.10 12.63
N SER A 146 0.62 9.56 11.49
CA SER A 146 1.22 10.33 10.40
C SER A 146 0.61 9.96 9.07
N ARG A 147 0.42 10.96 8.21
CA ARG A 147 0.01 10.77 6.82
C ARG A 147 1.17 10.18 6.03
N LEU A 148 0.87 9.29 5.08
CA LEU A 148 1.85 8.81 4.11
C LEU A 148 1.70 9.59 2.81
N ASP A 149 2.76 10.28 2.40
CA ASP A 149 2.82 10.98 1.12
C ASP A 149 3.44 10.02 0.09
N TRP A 150 2.58 9.39 -0.71
CA TRP A 150 2.96 8.35 -1.67
C TRP A 150 3.49 8.95 -2.98
N PHE A 151 4.76 8.71 -3.26
CA PHE A 151 5.41 8.97 -4.54
C PHE A 151 5.46 7.67 -5.34
N ALA A 152 5.29 7.76 -6.65
CA ALA A 152 5.30 6.60 -7.54
C ALA A 152 6.18 6.87 -8.75
N VAL A 153 7.09 5.94 -9.02
CA VAL A 153 8.02 5.97 -10.15
C VAL A 153 7.34 5.31 -11.35
N ASP A 154 7.31 6.01 -12.48
CA ASP A 154 6.85 5.50 -13.76
C ASP A 154 8.03 5.06 -14.62
N LEU A 155 8.14 3.76 -14.82
CA LEU A 155 9.18 3.09 -15.62
C LEU A 155 8.66 2.67 -17.00
N GLU A 156 7.57 3.29 -17.47
CA GLU A 156 6.95 3.05 -18.79
C GLU A 156 6.50 1.60 -19.03
N GLY A 157 6.41 0.78 -17.97
CA GLY A 157 6.04 -0.63 -18.09
C GLY A 157 7.06 -1.48 -18.84
N GLU A 158 8.35 -1.11 -18.82
CA GLU A 158 9.39 -1.87 -19.50
C GLU A 158 9.79 -3.16 -18.77
N HIS A 159 10.33 -4.10 -19.56
CA HIS A 159 10.70 -5.43 -19.08
C HIS A 159 12.17 -5.52 -18.63
N SER A 160 12.52 -4.83 -17.54
CA SER A 160 13.88 -4.81 -16.96
C SER A 160 14.40 -6.18 -16.47
N ALA A 161 13.55 -7.19 -16.34
CA ALA A 161 13.98 -8.55 -16.00
C ALA A 161 14.83 -9.23 -17.09
N MET A 162 14.68 -8.81 -18.36
CA MET A 162 15.34 -9.45 -19.51
C MET A 162 16.48 -8.61 -20.11
N ASP A 163 16.65 -7.36 -19.68
CA ASP A 163 17.63 -6.42 -20.22
C ASP A 163 18.37 -5.68 -19.10
N GLY A 164 19.69 -5.90 -19.02
CA GLY A 164 20.55 -5.29 -18.01
C GLY A 164 20.75 -3.79 -18.19
N ALA A 165 20.69 -3.28 -19.43
CA ALA A 165 20.83 -1.85 -19.69
C ALA A 165 19.58 -1.08 -19.22
N ILE A 166 18.39 -1.65 -19.47
CA ILE A 166 17.13 -1.11 -18.95
C ILE A 166 17.13 -1.14 -17.42
N LEU A 167 17.60 -2.23 -16.81
CA LEU A 167 17.70 -2.34 -15.35
C LEU A 167 18.63 -1.27 -14.75
N GLU A 168 19.76 -0.97 -15.40
CA GLU A 168 20.66 0.10 -15.00
C GLU A 168 19.98 1.47 -15.09
N GLU A 169 19.33 1.78 -16.22
CA GLU A 169 18.59 3.04 -16.40
C GLU A 169 17.47 3.22 -15.37
N HIS A 170 16.73 2.14 -15.06
CA HIS A 170 15.70 2.13 -14.02
C HIS A 170 16.31 2.40 -12.64
N THR A 171 17.47 1.80 -12.36
CA THR A 171 18.18 1.98 -11.09
C THR A 171 18.65 3.42 -10.92
N GLU A 172 19.23 4.01 -11.96
CA GLU A 172 19.65 5.43 -11.95
C GLU A 172 18.47 6.36 -11.70
N TYR A 173 17.33 6.11 -12.35
CA TYR A 173 16.14 6.92 -12.17
C TYR A 173 15.53 6.77 -10.77
N VAL A 174 15.52 5.57 -10.20
CA VAL A 174 15.05 5.34 -8.83
C VAL A 174 15.94 6.06 -7.82
N VAL A 175 17.27 6.02 -7.98
CA VAL A 175 18.20 6.76 -7.12
C VAL A 175 17.94 8.27 -7.20
N TYR A 176 17.71 8.79 -8.41
CA TYR A 176 17.30 10.18 -8.61
C TYR A 176 16.00 10.50 -7.85
N ALA A 177 14.98 9.63 -7.96
CA ALA A 177 13.71 9.81 -7.27
C ALA A 177 13.88 9.82 -5.75
N ILE A 178 14.68 8.91 -5.19
CA ILE A 178 15.01 8.84 -3.75
C ILE A 178 15.63 10.16 -3.29
N HIS A 179 16.64 10.66 -4.01
CA HIS A 179 17.24 11.95 -3.69
C HIS A 179 16.23 13.08 -3.69
N LYS A 180 15.28 13.06 -4.63
CA LYS A 180 14.27 14.10 -4.75
C LYS A 180 13.23 14.09 -3.63
N VAL A 181 12.82 12.91 -3.15
CA VAL A 181 11.77 12.75 -2.13
C VAL A 181 12.32 12.68 -0.70
N SER A 182 13.59 12.30 -0.52
CA SER A 182 14.20 12.11 0.81
C SER A 182 14.94 13.35 1.29
N THR A 183 15.61 14.07 0.39
CA THR A 183 16.47 15.19 0.80
C THR A 183 15.62 16.40 1.18
N ARG A 184 15.98 17.09 2.26
CA ARG A 184 15.32 18.35 2.67
C ARG A 184 15.30 19.38 1.54
N GLU A 185 16.38 19.46 0.77
CA GLU A 185 16.47 20.33 -0.40
C GLU A 185 15.56 19.85 -1.54
N GLY A 186 15.48 18.55 -1.78
CA GLY A 186 14.54 17.95 -2.74
C GLY A 186 13.09 18.31 -2.40
N ILE A 187 12.67 18.11 -1.15
CA ILE A 187 11.32 18.49 -0.67
C ILE A 187 11.09 20.00 -0.77
N ARG A 188 12.10 20.84 -0.55
CA ARG A 188 11.98 22.30 -0.75
C ARG A 188 11.76 22.67 -2.21
N VAL A 189 12.50 22.04 -3.12
CA VAL A 189 12.32 22.19 -4.57
C VAL A 189 10.92 21.74 -4.99
N LEU A 190 10.42 20.62 -4.45
CA LEU A 190 9.03 20.18 -4.67
C LEU A 190 8.01 21.23 -4.22
N ARG A 191 8.26 21.88 -3.07
CA ARG A 191 7.42 22.97 -2.55
C ARG A 191 7.58 24.29 -3.31
N GLY A 192 8.54 24.38 -4.24
CA GLY A 192 8.86 25.64 -4.92
C GLY A 192 9.42 26.71 -3.98
N GLU A 193 10.05 26.30 -2.87
CA GLU A 193 10.80 27.22 -2.01
C GLU A 193 12.07 27.67 -2.73
N PRO A 194 12.48 28.95 -2.61
CA PRO A 194 13.73 29.42 -3.22
C PRO A 194 14.92 28.65 -2.65
N THR A 195 15.71 28.05 -3.55
CA THR A 195 16.97 27.41 -3.21
C THR A 195 17.91 28.49 -2.66
N VAL A 196 18.38 28.32 -1.42
CA VAL A 196 19.39 29.22 -0.86
C VAL A 196 20.68 28.92 -1.60
N SER A 197 21.11 29.82 -2.48
CA SER A 197 22.41 29.76 -3.12
C SER A 197 23.50 29.81 -2.04
N ARG A 198 24.01 28.65 -1.64
CA ARG A 198 25.26 28.56 -0.88
C ARG A 198 26.42 28.89 -1.81
N THR A 199 26.84 30.15 -1.80
CA THR A 199 28.20 30.53 -2.17
C THR A 199 29.17 29.73 -1.29
N SER A 200 30.04 28.95 -1.92
CA SER A 200 31.31 28.39 -1.39
C SER A 200 31.43 28.33 0.14
N ALA A 201 30.95 27.24 0.74
CA ALA A 201 31.33 26.86 2.10
C ALA A 201 31.66 25.36 2.10
N SER A 202 32.92 25.09 2.44
CA SER A 202 33.53 23.83 2.82
C SER A 202 32.58 22.69 3.20
N LEU A 203 32.87 21.51 2.64
CA LEU A 203 32.48 20.20 3.18
C LEU A 203 32.73 20.16 4.69
N GLN A 204 31.65 20.25 5.45
CA GLN A 204 31.58 19.70 6.80
C GLN A 204 30.40 18.74 6.81
N ASP A 205 30.77 17.47 6.89
CA ASP A 205 29.96 16.32 7.25
C ASP A 205 29.10 16.66 8.47
N GLU A 206 27.79 16.72 8.27
CA GLU A 206 26.80 16.57 9.33
C GLU A 206 25.96 15.36 8.95
N GLY A 207 26.48 14.18 9.33
CA GLY A 207 25.76 12.93 9.27
C GLY A 207 24.55 12.96 10.19
N GLN A 208 23.39 13.27 9.64
CA GLN A 208 22.10 12.92 10.23
C GLN A 208 21.47 11.84 9.36
N GLY A 209 21.77 10.58 9.70
CA GLY A 209 21.13 9.42 9.11
C GLY A 209 19.63 9.48 9.34
N PHE A 210 18.88 9.63 8.24
CA PHE A 210 17.44 9.49 8.24
C PHE A 210 17.10 8.00 8.07
N PHE A 211 16.46 7.42 9.07
CA PHE A 211 16.08 6.02 9.12
C PHE A 211 14.85 5.79 8.21
N LEU A 212 15.06 5.18 7.04
CA LEU A 212 13.96 4.68 6.19
C LEU A 212 13.50 3.32 6.74
N GLU A 213 12.46 3.33 7.58
CA GLU A 213 11.80 2.10 8.03
C GLU A 213 10.87 1.58 6.92
N CYS A 214 11.43 0.84 5.97
CA CYS A 214 10.66 0.01 5.04
C CYS A 214 10.12 -1.22 5.81
N LYS A 215 8.95 -1.09 6.43
CA LYS A 215 8.26 -2.24 7.04
C LYS A 215 7.32 -2.92 6.03
N GLU A 216 7.60 -4.20 5.81
CA GLU A 216 6.74 -5.29 5.35
C GLU A 216 5.64 -4.99 4.32
N LEU A 217 5.89 -5.41 3.08
CA LEU A 217 4.91 -6.11 2.25
C LEU A 217 5.63 -7.15 1.39
N VAL A 218 5.75 -8.35 1.96
CA VAL A 218 6.33 -9.54 1.34
C VAL A 218 5.34 -10.15 0.35
N LYS A 219 5.68 -10.12 -0.95
CA LYS A 219 5.62 -11.27 -1.91
C LYS A 219 5.91 -10.82 -3.35
N GLU A 220 7.20 -10.70 -3.70
CA GLU A 220 7.74 -11.02 -5.05
C GLU A 220 9.28 -11.17 -4.92
N TYR A 221 9.73 -12.34 -4.45
CA TYR A 221 10.96 -12.45 -3.63
C TYR A 221 12.31 -12.57 -4.36
N ASP A 222 12.40 -12.39 -5.67
CA ASP A 222 13.69 -12.58 -6.37
C ASP A 222 14.15 -11.35 -7.16
N PHE A 223 13.23 -10.66 -7.84
CA PHE A 223 13.57 -9.49 -8.65
C PHE A 223 13.85 -8.25 -7.79
N GLN A 224 13.06 -8.01 -6.74
CA GLN A 224 13.28 -6.87 -5.84
C GLN A 224 14.58 -6.97 -5.04
N ASN A 225 15.00 -8.18 -4.67
CA ASN A 225 16.30 -8.39 -3.99
C ASN A 225 17.49 -8.06 -4.91
N LYS A 226 17.34 -8.27 -6.22
CA LYS A 226 18.38 -7.92 -7.21
C LYS A 226 18.45 -6.40 -7.41
N ILE A 227 17.30 -5.73 -7.50
CA ILE A 227 17.21 -4.26 -7.56
C ILE A 227 17.77 -3.63 -6.29
N LEU A 228 17.36 -4.10 -5.10
CA LEU A 228 17.86 -3.58 -3.82
C LEU A 228 19.38 -3.71 -3.70
N LYS A 229 19.96 -4.85 -4.12
CA LYS A 229 21.43 -5.03 -4.15
C LYS A 229 22.13 -4.09 -5.11
N GLU A 230 21.54 -3.80 -6.26
CA GLU A 230 22.14 -2.90 -7.24
C GLU A 230 22.00 -1.43 -6.82
N ILE A 231 20.86 -1.06 -6.22
CA ILE A 231 20.68 0.22 -5.52
C ILE A 231 21.74 0.36 -4.42
N GLU A 232 21.92 -0.67 -3.58
CA GLU A 232 22.90 -0.65 -2.50
C GLU A 232 24.34 -0.50 -3.02
N LYS A 233 24.72 -1.19 -4.11
CA LYS A 233 26.03 -0.99 -4.77
C LYS A 233 26.20 0.43 -5.31
N VAL A 234 25.18 0.98 -5.97
CA VAL A 234 25.23 2.34 -6.55
C VAL A 234 25.35 3.38 -5.44
N LEU A 235 24.57 3.23 -4.36
CA LEU A 235 24.63 4.10 -3.19
C LEU A 235 25.98 4.02 -2.45
N TYR A 236 26.55 2.80 -2.34
CA TYR A 236 27.86 2.58 -1.72
C TYR A 236 29.02 3.16 -2.56
N SER A 237 28.98 2.98 -3.89
CA SER A 237 29.99 3.51 -4.82
C SER A 237 30.06 5.04 -4.84
N ARG A 238 28.95 5.72 -4.49
CA ARG A 238 28.86 7.19 -4.46
C ARG A 238 29.00 7.83 -3.08
N ASN A 239 29.47 7.10 -2.05
CA ASN A 239 29.67 7.61 -0.68
C ASN A 239 28.41 8.25 -0.04
N LEU A 240 27.22 7.72 -0.35
CA LEU A 240 25.94 8.33 0.07
C LEU A 240 25.38 7.85 1.42
N GLY A 241 26.12 7.04 2.19
CA GLY A 241 25.84 6.81 3.61
C GLY A 241 24.43 6.30 3.96
N LEU A 242 23.82 5.45 3.12
CA LEU A 242 22.51 4.84 3.37
C LEU A 242 22.65 3.33 3.55
N THR A 243 22.49 2.84 4.78
CA THR A 243 22.46 1.41 5.11
C THR A 243 21.01 0.96 5.20
N LEU A 244 20.56 0.11 4.27
CA LEU A 244 19.26 -0.57 4.34
C LEU A 244 19.34 -1.67 5.40
N THR A 245 18.87 -1.41 6.62
CA THR A 245 18.83 -2.42 7.68
C THR A 245 17.77 -3.48 7.37
N ARG A 246 18.24 -4.71 7.17
CA ARG A 246 17.43 -5.92 7.07
C ARG A 246 16.89 -6.30 8.47
N ARG A 247 15.57 -6.26 8.66
CA ARG A 247 14.87 -7.02 9.69
C ARG A 247 13.75 -7.81 9.06
#